data_AF-A0A931UKV2-F1
#
_entry.id   AF-A0A931UKV2-F1
#
_cell.length_a   1.000
_cell.length_b   1.000
_cell.length_c   1.000
_cell.angle_alpha   90.00
_cell.angle_beta   90.00
_cell.angle_gamma   90.00
#
_symmetry.space_group_name_H-M   'P 1'
#
loop_
_entity.id
_entity.type
_entity.pdbx_description
1 polymer ?
#
loop_
_entity_poly.entity_id
_entity_poly.type
_entity_poly.pdbx_seq_one_letter_code
_entity_poly.pdbx_strand_id
1 'polypeptide(L)'
;MMGLYLNLYGELSTRNPFFNAYRRGVEPEDLQRLTHEDGTLKEEWRGVFETFPDRFLFGIDVDSTQRLNDVERVVQYFRSVLAQLTPSTAEKIASGNLRRLLRLP
;
A
#
# COMPACT_ATOMS: atom_id res chain seq x y z
N MET A 1 2.56 16.92 4.46
CA MET A 1 2.86 16.16 5.69
C MET A 1 4.17 15.39 5.58
N MET A 2 4.35 14.47 4.60
CA MET A 2 5.62 13.72 4.44
C MET A 2 6.85 14.59 4.18
N GLY A 3 6.72 15.69 3.42
CA GLY A 3 7.83 16.63 3.19
C GLY A 3 8.25 17.45 4.42
N LEU A 4 7.49 17.42 5.52
CA LEU A 4 7.78 18.17 6.75
C LEU A 4 8.53 17.32 7.79
N TYR A 5 8.38 15.99 7.73
CA TYR A 5 8.95 15.06 8.71
C TYR A 5 9.68 13.93 7.99
N LEU A 6 11.01 14.02 7.95
CA LEU A 6 11.86 13.08 7.22
C LEU A 6 11.79 11.64 7.75
N ASN A 7 11.30 11.45 8.98
CA ASN A 7 11.19 10.17 9.67
C ASN A 7 9.76 9.61 9.70
N LEU A 8 8.82 10.18 8.95
CA LEU A 8 7.45 9.67 8.87
C LEU A 8 7.32 8.60 7.78
N TYR A 9 6.66 7.49 8.09
CA TYR A 9 6.41 6.38 7.16
C TYR A 9 4.91 6.06 7.09
N GLY A 10 4.46 5.63 5.91
CA GLY A 10 3.12 5.07 5.68
C GLY A 10 3.19 3.56 5.45
N GLU A 11 2.23 2.82 6.00
CA GLU A 11 2.06 1.38 5.76
C GLU A 11 0.74 1.18 5.01
N LEU A 12 0.73 0.25 4.05
CA LEU A 12 -0.33 0.16 3.03
C LEU A 12 -1.36 -0.94 3.25
N SER A 13 -1.27 -1.77 4.30
CA SER A 13 -2.09 -2.99 4.48
C SER A 13 -3.59 -2.79 4.33
N THR A 14 -4.13 -1.65 4.76
CA THR A 14 -5.57 -1.35 4.69
C THR A 14 -5.98 -0.65 3.38
N ARG A 15 -5.02 -0.31 2.52
CA ARG A 15 -5.24 0.43 1.26
C ARG A 15 -5.57 -0.50 0.09
N ASN A 16 -6.59 -1.34 0.24
CA ASN A 16 -6.99 -2.33 -0.77
C ASN A 16 -8.50 -2.59 -0.73
N PRO A 17 -9.12 -3.06 -1.83
CA PRO A 17 -10.58 -3.22 -1.94
C PRO A 17 -11.15 -4.37 -1.10
N PHE A 18 -10.30 -5.25 -0.57
CA PHE A 18 -10.72 -6.41 0.22
C PHE A 18 -10.70 -6.12 1.73
N PHE A 19 -10.20 -4.94 2.12
CA PHE A 19 -10.24 -4.52 3.51
C PHE A 19 -11.66 -4.09 3.88
N ASN A 20 -12.33 -4.86 4.74
CA ASN A 20 -13.69 -4.58 5.15
C ASN A 20 -13.74 -3.47 6.21
N ALA A 21 -13.67 -2.23 5.75
CA ALA A 21 -13.82 -1.08 6.64
C ALA A 21 -15.28 -0.67 6.91
N TYR A 22 -16.23 -1.23 6.17
CA TYR A 22 -17.65 -1.03 6.43
C TYR A 22 -18.05 -1.61 7.80
N ARG A 23 -17.43 -2.72 8.22
CA ARG A 23 -17.55 -3.25 9.60
C ARG A 23 -17.03 -2.28 10.67
N ARG A 24 -16.26 -1.26 10.31
CA ARG A 24 -15.72 -0.25 11.23
C ARG A 24 -16.38 1.13 11.06
N GLY A 25 -17.45 1.25 10.26
CA GLY A 25 -18.18 2.51 10.07
C GLY A 25 -17.39 3.57 9.28
N VAL A 26 -16.46 3.15 8.42
CA VAL A 26 -15.62 4.07 7.61
C VAL A 26 -16.28 4.35 6.26
N GLU A 27 -16.33 5.64 5.92
CA GLU A 27 -16.62 6.31 4.63
C GLU A 27 -16.12 5.54 3.37
N PRO A 28 -16.67 5.81 2.17
CA PRO A 28 -16.87 4.80 1.12
C PRO A 28 -15.61 4.05 0.68
N GLU A 29 -15.80 2.80 0.21
CA GLU A 29 -14.76 1.87 -0.24
C GLU A 29 -13.69 2.52 -1.15
N ASP A 30 -14.09 3.50 -1.97
CA ASP A 30 -13.20 4.19 -2.89
C ASP A 30 -12.09 4.99 -2.18
N LEU A 31 -12.32 5.51 -0.97
CA LEU A 31 -11.29 6.20 -0.20
C LEU A 31 -10.18 5.27 0.26
N GLN A 32 -10.40 3.95 0.32
CA GLN A 32 -9.41 2.98 0.76
C GLN A 32 -8.60 2.41 -0.39
N ARG A 33 -9.21 2.31 -1.57
CA ARG A 33 -8.57 1.81 -2.78
C ARG A 33 -7.46 2.77 -3.23
N LEU A 34 -6.33 2.21 -3.65
CA LEU A 34 -5.28 2.94 -4.36
C LEU A 34 -5.61 3.13 -5.83
N THR A 35 -6.53 2.34 -6.36
CA THR A 35 -6.91 2.31 -7.77
C THR A 35 -8.35 2.78 -7.95
N HIS A 36 -8.69 3.22 -9.15
CA HIS A 36 -10.06 3.27 -9.62
C HIS A 36 -10.63 1.83 -9.76
N GLU A 37 -11.92 1.72 -10.09
CA GLU A 37 -12.59 0.42 -10.27
C GLU A 37 -11.98 -0.41 -11.41
N ASP A 38 -11.43 0.24 -12.43
CA ASP A 38 -10.75 -0.39 -13.58
C ASP A 38 -9.33 -0.89 -13.26
N GLY A 39 -8.82 -0.64 -12.04
CA GLY A 39 -7.48 -1.04 -11.59
C GLY A 39 -6.38 -0.03 -11.92
N THR A 40 -6.70 1.09 -12.56
CA THR A 40 -5.77 2.20 -12.77
C THR A 40 -5.40 2.82 -11.43
N LEU A 41 -4.10 2.91 -11.12
CA LEU A 41 -3.60 3.59 -9.93
C LEU A 41 -3.96 5.07 -10.00
N LYS A 42 -4.65 5.56 -8.95
CA LYS A 42 -5.06 6.96 -8.84
C LYS A 42 -3.83 7.86 -8.91
N GLU A 43 -3.95 8.97 -9.63
CA GLU A 43 -2.83 9.88 -9.92
C GLU A 43 -2.24 10.47 -8.64
N GLU A 44 -3.08 10.78 -7.64
CA GLU A 44 -2.60 11.33 -6.37
C GLU A 44 -1.68 10.32 -5.64
N TRP A 45 -2.05 9.04 -5.63
CA TRP A 45 -1.22 7.98 -5.02
C TRP A 45 0.07 7.75 -5.79
N ARG A 46 0.01 7.71 -7.12
CA ARG A 46 1.20 7.66 -7.97
C ARG A 46 2.15 8.81 -7.66
N GLY A 47 1.63 10.04 -7.63
CA GLY A 47 2.43 11.24 -7.34
C GLY A 47 3.09 11.17 -5.98
N VAL A 48 2.38 10.73 -4.95
CA VAL A 48 2.92 10.58 -3.59
C VAL A 48 3.99 9.49 -3.52
N PHE A 49 3.77 8.33 -4.14
CA PHE A 49 4.77 7.24 -4.15
C PHE A 49 6.05 7.62 -4.89
N GLU A 50 5.94 8.27 -6.05
CA GLU A 50 7.13 8.67 -6.82
C GLU A 50 7.87 9.86 -6.18
N THR A 51 7.15 10.75 -5.49
CA THR A 51 7.78 11.87 -4.75
C THR A 51 8.47 11.40 -3.47
N PHE A 52 7.92 10.40 -2.79
CA PHE A 52 8.43 9.89 -1.51
C PHE A 52 8.63 8.35 -1.54
N PRO A 53 9.47 7.84 -2.46
CA PRO A 53 9.57 6.40 -2.72
C PRO A 53 10.17 5.61 -1.55
N ASP A 54 10.82 6.31 -0.61
CA ASP A 54 11.50 5.75 0.54
C ASP A 54 10.69 5.86 1.85
N ARG A 55 9.40 6.18 1.76
CA ARG A 55 8.49 6.46 2.90
C ARG A 55 7.28 5.54 3.01
N PHE A 56 7.16 4.53 2.13
CA PHE A 56 6.05 3.57 2.17
C PHE A 56 6.52 2.14 2.37
N LEU A 57 5.72 1.38 3.10
CA LEU A 57 5.93 -0.04 3.43
C LEU A 57 4.73 -0.85 2.95
N PHE A 58 5.00 -2.02 2.36
CA PHE A 58 4.00 -3.03 2.09
C PHE A 58 3.77 -3.93 3.32
N GLY A 59 2.51 -4.20 3.62
CA GLY A 59 2.05 -5.16 4.62
C GLY A 59 0.64 -5.64 4.26
N ILE A 60 0.16 -6.66 4.96
CA ILE A 60 -1.12 -7.31 4.65
C ILE A 60 -2.14 -7.20 5.79
N ASP A 61 -1.69 -7.05 7.05
CA ASP A 61 -2.54 -7.01 8.25
C ASP A 61 -3.46 -8.25 8.36
N VAL A 62 -2.86 -9.37 8.79
CA VAL A 62 -3.55 -10.66 8.98
C VAL A 62 -3.90 -10.81 10.45
N ASP A 63 -5.17 -10.58 10.79
CA ASP A 63 -5.71 -10.64 12.16
C ASP A 63 -6.74 -11.78 12.38
N SER A 64 -7.15 -12.45 11.30
CA SER A 64 -8.27 -13.39 11.30
C SER A 64 -8.17 -14.39 10.15
N THR A 65 -8.87 -15.53 10.29
CA THR A 65 -8.95 -16.56 9.24
C THR A 65 -9.51 -16.01 7.92
N GLN A 66 -10.45 -15.07 7.98
CA GLN A 66 -10.96 -14.40 6.78
C GLN A 66 -9.85 -13.62 6.08
N ARG A 67 -9.09 -12.80 6.83
CA ARG A 67 -7.94 -12.06 6.28
C ARG A 67 -6.86 -12.97 5.72
N LEU A 68 -6.63 -14.12 6.36
CA LEU A 68 -5.70 -15.14 5.86
C LEU A 68 -6.12 -15.66 4.48
N ASN A 69 -7.41 -15.91 4.26
CA ASN A 69 -7.93 -16.39 2.97
C ASN A 69 -7.82 -15.33 1.85
N ASP A 70 -7.72 -14.05 2.20
CA ASP A 70 -7.61 -12.95 1.23
C ASP A 70 -6.15 -12.59 0.88
N VAL A 71 -5.15 -13.20 1.53
CA VAL A 71 -3.72 -12.88 1.36
C VAL A 71 -3.30 -12.87 -0.12
N GLU A 72 -3.68 -13.90 -0.88
CA GLU A 72 -3.32 -14.00 -2.29
C GLU A 72 -3.90 -12.83 -3.11
N ARG A 73 -5.17 -12.52 -2.90
CA ARG A 73 -5.86 -11.42 -3.60
C ARG A 73 -5.24 -10.07 -3.27
N VAL A 74 -4.92 -9.84 -2.00
CA VAL A 74 -4.24 -8.62 -1.54
C VAL A 74 -2.86 -8.50 -2.18
N VAL A 75 -2.06 -9.57 -2.17
CA VAL A 75 -0.73 -9.59 -2.80
C VAL A 75 -0.83 -9.29 -4.30
N GLN A 76 -1.78 -9.90 -5.01
CA GLN A 76 -1.97 -9.63 -6.44
C GLN A 76 -2.41 -8.20 -6.73
N TYR A 77 -3.27 -7.63 -5.89
CA TYR A 77 -3.65 -6.23 -5.97
C TYR A 77 -2.44 -5.29 -5.81
N PHE A 78 -1.61 -5.51 -4.78
CA PHE A 78 -0.44 -4.67 -4.59
C PHE A 78 0.60 -4.87 -5.71
N ARG A 79 0.73 -6.07 -6.27
CA ARG A 79 1.57 -6.30 -7.46
C ARG A 79 1.09 -5.49 -8.66
N SER A 80 -0.22 -5.44 -8.93
CA SER A 80 -0.77 -4.65 -10.05
C SER A 80 -0.62 -3.14 -9.83
N VAL A 81 -0.71 -2.67 -8.58
CA VAL A 81 -0.41 -1.27 -8.22
C VAL A 81 1.06 -0.95 -8.44
N LEU A 82 1.97 -1.76 -7.90
CA LEU A 82 3.41 -1.52 -7.98
C LEU A 82 3.94 -1.63 -9.42
N ALA A 83 3.33 -2.48 -10.26
CA ALA A 83 3.66 -2.60 -11.67
C ALA A 83 3.39 -1.32 -12.48
N GLN A 84 2.60 -0.39 -11.93
CA GLN A 84 2.32 0.89 -12.55
C GLN A 84 3.35 1.96 -12.16
N LEU A 85 4.21 1.74 -11.16
CA LEU A 85 5.23 2.68 -10.71
C LEU A 85 6.54 2.50 -11.47
N THR A 86 7.49 3.44 -11.29
CA THR A 86 8.86 3.21 -11.73
C THR A 86 9.45 1.99 -11.02
N PRO A 87 10.33 1.20 -11.69
CA PRO A 87 10.91 0.00 -11.09
C PRO A 87 11.60 0.26 -9.74
N SER A 88 12.29 1.41 -9.62
CA SER A 88 12.98 1.78 -8.37
C SER A 88 12.01 2.07 -7.23
N THR A 89 10.91 2.78 -7.50
CA THR A 89 9.88 3.05 -6.49
C THR A 89 9.17 1.77 -6.09
N ALA A 90 8.81 0.92 -7.06
CA ALA A 90 8.17 -0.36 -6.81
C ALA A 90 9.01 -1.27 -5.90
N GLU A 91 10.31 -1.41 -6.16
CA GLU A 91 11.23 -2.23 -5.36
C GLU A 91 11.37 -1.73 -3.92
N LYS A 92 11.50 -0.41 -3.75
CA LYS A 92 11.59 0.23 -2.42
C LYS A 92 10.35 -0.05 -1.58
N ILE A 93 9.15 0.13 -2.15
CA ILE A 93 7.90 -0.07 -1.42
C ILE A 93 7.64 -1.56 -1.16
N ALA A 94 7.93 -2.43 -2.14
CA ALA A 94 7.70 -3.88 -2.03
C ALA A 94 8.47 -4.52 -0.87
N SER A 95 9.74 -4.13 -0.66
CA SER A 95 10.51 -4.65 0.48
C SER A 95 11.71 -3.80 0.90
N GLY A 96 12.30 -3.00 0.00
CA GLY A 96 13.57 -2.30 0.27
C GLY A 96 13.50 -1.36 1.48
N ASN A 97 12.41 -0.62 1.62
CA ASN A 97 12.20 0.30 2.75
C ASN A 97 12.07 -0.44 4.08
N LEU A 98 11.34 -1.55 4.10
CA LEU A 98 11.16 -2.36 5.31
C LEU A 98 12.49 -2.96 5.75
N ARG A 99 13.26 -3.53 4.80
CA ARG A 99 14.58 -4.10 5.10
C ARG A 99 15.53 -3.05 5.66
N ARG A 100 15.57 -1.86 5.06
CA ARG A 100 16.38 -0.75 5.55
C ARG A 100 15.96 -0.29 6.94
N LEU A 101 14.66 -0.12 7.19
CA LEU A 101 14.14 0.38 8.46
C LEU A 101 14.38 -0.60 9.61
N LEU A 102 14.17 -1.89 9.35
CA LEU A 102 14.31 -2.97 10.34
C LEU A 102 15.72 -3.59 10.37
N ARG A 103 16.64 -3.09 9.53
CA ARG A 103 18.02 -3.63 9.38
C ARG A 103 18.04 -5.13 9.09
N LEU A 104 17.11 -5.57 8.25
CA LEU A 104 17.05 -6.95 7.78
C LEU A 104 18.12 -7.18 6.71
N PRO A 105 18.64 -8.43 6.59
CA PRO A 105 19.57 -8.78 5.52
C PRO A 105 18.98 -8.57 4.13
#